data_AF-A0A968P625-F1
#
_entry.id   AF-A0A968P625-F1
#
_cell.length_a   1.000
_cell.length_b   1.000
_cell.length_c   1.000
_cell.angle_alpha   90.00
_cell.angle_beta   90.00
_cell.angle_gamma   90.00
#
_symmetry.space_group_name_H-M   'P 1'
#
loop_
_entity.id
_entity.type
_entity.pdbx_description
1 polymer ?
#
loop_
_entity_poly.entity_id
_entity_poly.type
_entity_poly.pdbx_seq_one_letter_code
_entity_poly.pdbx_strand_id
1 'polypeptide(L)'
;PHWRAARQDLFFADSLRARDEEDTVVAQQIETWVTFSLAGEVFALPVEPIREVLRVSGITRVPHAPHPIRGVSNLRGRVIPVIDLRQRIELPVAEVDRNSRILVVSSRGRLLGLLVDSVHQVIHLDFLRVQPPPQDVVTAESGYILGVYQVGEQLILLLDADRVLILHEGGTA
;
A
#
# COMPACT_ATOMS: atom_id res chain seq x y z
N PRO A 1 28.30 -23.71 74.63
CA PRO A 1 29.45 -22.98 74.07
C PRO A 1 29.90 -23.57 72.72
N HIS A 2 29.41 -23.00 71.61
CA HIS A 2 30.00 -23.03 70.26
C HIS A 2 29.07 -22.25 69.31
N TRP A 3 29.14 -20.93 69.34
CA TRP A 3 28.51 -20.06 68.35
C TRP A 3 29.58 -19.67 67.33
N ARG A 4 29.38 -19.99 66.06
CA ARG A 4 29.94 -19.24 64.93
C ARG A 4 29.19 -19.61 63.65
N ALA A 5 28.79 -18.57 62.94
CA ALA A 5 28.32 -18.51 61.55
C ALA A 5 26.89 -19.01 61.24
N ALA A 6 25.95 -18.07 61.25
CA ALA A 6 25.01 -17.83 60.15
C ALA A 6 24.25 -16.53 60.44
N ARG A 7 24.90 -15.39 60.16
CA ARG A 7 24.25 -14.08 60.16
C ARG A 7 24.83 -13.31 58.98
N GLN A 8 24.26 -13.55 57.80
CA GLN A 8 24.42 -12.72 56.61
C GLN A 8 23.34 -13.03 55.55
N ASP A 9 22.12 -13.31 56.02
CA ASP A 9 20.91 -13.10 55.22
C ASP A 9 20.57 -11.62 55.35
N LEU A 10 20.82 -10.80 54.32
CA LEU A 10 20.16 -9.50 54.05
C LEU A 10 20.78 -8.68 52.90
N PHE A 11 21.76 -9.20 52.15
CA PHE A 11 22.36 -8.49 51.01
C PHE A 11 22.34 -9.26 49.67
N PHE A 12 21.56 -10.34 49.60
CA PHE A 12 21.43 -11.14 48.37
C PHE A 12 19.99 -11.30 47.86
N ALA A 13 18.98 -10.87 48.64
CA ALA A 13 17.58 -10.97 48.23
C ALA A 13 17.07 -9.75 47.42
N ASP A 14 17.77 -8.60 47.47
CA ASP A 14 17.45 -7.43 46.65
C ASP A 14 18.10 -7.45 45.26
N SER A 15 19.11 -8.30 45.06
CA SER A 15 19.85 -8.38 43.78
C SER A 15 19.18 -9.30 42.73
N LEU A 16 17.99 -9.85 43.03
CA LEU A 16 17.20 -10.70 42.12
C LEU A 16 15.88 -10.07 41.69
N ARG A 17 15.74 -8.73 41.78
CA ARG A 17 14.53 -8.02 41.33
C ARG A 17 14.74 -7.01 40.19
N ALA A 18 15.92 -7.01 39.57
CA ALA A 18 16.26 -5.97 38.59
C ALA A 18 16.94 -6.49 37.31
N ARG A 19 16.50 -7.63 36.76
CA ARG A 19 17.01 -8.13 35.46
C ARG A 19 16.00 -8.89 34.59
N ASP A 20 14.69 -8.63 34.74
CA ASP A 20 13.68 -9.10 33.79
C ASP A 20 13.09 -7.91 33.00
N GLU A 21 13.93 -6.96 32.59
CA GLU A 21 13.65 -6.18 31.39
C GLU A 21 14.23 -6.99 30.23
N GLU A 22 13.55 -8.08 29.87
CA GLU A 22 13.68 -8.65 28.53
C GLU A 22 13.23 -7.56 27.56
N ASP A 23 14.20 -6.86 26.97
CA ASP A 23 14.03 -6.10 25.74
C ASP A 23 13.39 -7.03 24.71
N THR A 24 12.06 -7.08 24.73
CA THR A 24 11.29 -7.83 23.75
C THR A 24 11.46 -7.04 22.46
N VAL A 25 12.40 -7.48 21.62
CA VAL A 25 12.59 -6.92 20.29
C VAL A 25 11.27 -7.15 19.55
N VAL A 26 10.40 -6.14 19.55
CA VAL A 26 9.14 -6.19 18.81
C VAL A 26 9.55 -6.27 17.35
N ALA A 27 9.34 -7.43 16.73
CA ALA A 27 9.63 -7.61 15.31
C ALA A 27 8.90 -6.49 14.54
N GLN A 28 9.63 -5.71 13.74
CA GLN A 28 9.04 -4.71 12.87
C GLN A 28 9.06 -5.24 11.44
N GLN A 29 7.95 -5.08 10.72
CA GLN A 29 7.89 -5.41 9.30
C GLN A 29 7.75 -4.10 8.52
N ILE A 30 8.87 -3.41 8.33
CA ILE A 30 8.88 -2.13 7.61
C ILE A 30 8.79 -2.39 6.11
N GLU A 31 7.74 -1.86 5.50
CA GLU A 31 7.50 -1.91 4.07
C GLU A 31 7.49 -0.51 3.46
N THR A 32 7.79 -0.42 2.15
CA THR A 32 7.87 0.85 1.43
C THR A 32 6.73 0.98 0.43
N TRP A 33 5.97 2.06 0.53
CA TRP A 33 4.73 2.26 -0.21
C TRP A 33 4.71 3.62 -0.90
N VAL A 34 4.11 3.70 -2.09
CA VAL A 34 3.89 4.96 -2.82
C VAL A 34 2.47 5.43 -2.55
N THR A 35 2.34 6.68 -2.08
CA THR A 35 1.03 7.29 -1.82
C THR A 35 0.57 8.14 -3.01
N PHE A 36 -0.73 8.13 -3.26
CA PHE A 36 -1.39 8.87 -4.34
C PHE A 36 -2.83 9.19 -3.97
N SER A 37 -3.45 10.12 -4.68
CA SER A 37 -4.86 10.46 -4.47
C SER A 37 -5.78 9.89 -5.54
N LEU A 38 -6.98 9.51 -5.11
CA LEU A 38 -8.13 9.21 -5.94
C LEU A 38 -9.37 9.80 -5.28
N ALA A 39 -10.14 10.61 -6.00
CA ALA A 39 -11.41 11.17 -5.55
C ALA A 39 -11.34 11.93 -4.20
N GLY A 40 -10.18 12.55 -3.90
CA GLY A 40 -9.97 13.31 -2.66
C GLY A 40 -9.38 12.49 -1.51
N GLU A 41 -9.39 11.16 -1.61
CA GLU A 41 -8.83 10.25 -0.60
C GLU A 41 -7.38 9.87 -0.93
N VAL A 42 -6.65 9.42 0.09
CA VAL A 42 -5.25 8.98 -0.06
C VAL A 42 -5.15 7.46 -0.03
N PHE A 43 -4.60 6.92 -1.11
CA PHE A 43 -4.34 5.51 -1.30
C PHE A 43 -2.85 5.23 -1.36
N ALA A 44 -2.48 3.96 -1.18
CA ALA A 44 -1.11 3.52 -1.36
C ALA A 44 -1.02 2.15 -2.04
N LEU A 45 0.08 1.94 -2.77
CA LEU A 45 0.51 0.64 -3.30
C LEU A 45 1.94 0.35 -2.84
N PRO A 46 2.32 -0.94 -2.68
CA PRO A 46 3.70 -1.32 -2.45
C PRO A 46 4.60 -0.76 -3.56
N VAL A 47 5.84 -0.42 -3.22
CA VAL A 47 6.79 0.13 -4.20
C VAL A 47 7.31 -0.92 -5.17
N GLU A 48 7.33 -2.18 -4.76
CA GLU A 48 7.91 -3.33 -5.45
C GLU A 48 7.44 -3.49 -6.91
N PRO A 49 6.13 -3.43 -7.24
CA PRO A 49 5.66 -3.49 -8.62
C PRO A 49 5.90 -2.19 -9.41
N ILE A 50 6.17 -1.06 -8.76
CA ILE A 50 6.26 0.25 -9.41
C ILE A 50 7.62 0.41 -10.09
N ARG A 51 7.59 0.83 -11.36
CA ARG A 51 8.78 1.05 -12.19
C ARG A 51 9.06 2.53 -12.38
N GLU A 52 8.02 3.30 -12.70
CA GLU A 52 8.15 4.72 -13.03
C GLU A 52 6.86 5.47 -12.66
N VAL A 53 6.99 6.77 -12.37
CA VAL A 53 5.85 7.69 -12.23
C VAL A 53 5.97 8.75 -13.31
N LEU A 54 4.98 8.82 -14.20
CA LEU A 54 5.02 9.68 -15.37
C LEU A 54 3.86 10.68 -15.38
N ARG A 55 4.07 11.83 -16.00
CA ARG A 55 2.97 12.74 -16.35
C ARG A 55 2.16 12.13 -17.48
N VAL A 56 0.86 12.44 -17.53
CA VAL A 56 0.02 12.02 -18.65
C VAL A 56 0.39 12.83 -19.89
N SER A 57 0.95 12.18 -20.93
CA SER A 57 1.30 12.79 -22.22
C SER A 57 0.34 12.41 -23.36
N GLY A 58 -0.57 11.46 -23.11
CA GLY A 58 -1.57 11.00 -24.07
C GLY A 58 -2.03 9.58 -23.79
N ILE A 59 -3.33 9.35 -23.93
CA ILE A 59 -3.96 8.02 -23.83
C ILE A 59 -4.85 7.85 -25.07
N THR A 60 -4.49 6.90 -25.93
CA THR A 60 -5.28 6.54 -27.09
C THR A 60 -6.38 5.59 -26.66
N ARG A 61 -7.64 5.99 -26.83
CA ARG A 61 -8.79 5.13 -26.53
C ARG A 61 -8.77 3.89 -27.40
N VAL A 62 -9.01 2.74 -26.78
CA VAL A 62 -9.19 1.46 -27.46
C VAL A 62 -10.70 1.17 -27.56
N PRO A 63 -11.25 0.99 -28.77
CA PRO A 63 -12.65 0.63 -28.94
C PRO A 63 -12.99 -0.68 -28.22
N HIS A 64 -14.16 -0.74 -27.59
CA HIS A 64 -14.68 -1.93 -26.89
C HIS A 64 -13.79 -2.47 -25.76
N ALA A 65 -12.85 -1.67 -25.25
CA ALA A 65 -12.04 -2.08 -24.11
C ALA A 65 -12.93 -2.29 -22.86
N PRO A 66 -12.67 -3.33 -22.05
CA PRO A 66 -13.41 -3.56 -20.82
C PRO A 66 -13.20 -2.38 -19.85
N HIS A 67 -14.23 -2.03 -19.08
CA HIS A 67 -14.12 -1.10 -17.95
C HIS A 67 -13.28 -1.79 -16.87
N PRO A 68 -11.96 -1.55 -16.80
CA PRO A 68 -11.41 -0.25 -16.40
C PRO A 68 -10.29 0.27 -17.31
N ILE A 69 -10.15 -0.28 -18.51
CA ILE A 69 -9.12 0.13 -19.47
C ILE A 69 -9.52 1.46 -20.10
N ARG A 70 -8.80 2.52 -19.73
CA ARG A 70 -8.95 3.86 -20.34
C ARG A 70 -8.47 3.89 -21.78
N GLY A 71 -7.47 3.06 -22.10
CA GLY A 71 -6.88 2.95 -23.43
C GLY A 71 -5.44 2.43 -23.37
N VAL A 72 -4.61 2.90 -24.30
CA VAL A 72 -3.18 2.60 -24.35
C VAL A 72 -2.35 3.88 -24.38
N SER A 73 -1.13 3.81 -23.87
CA SER A 73 -0.16 4.90 -23.95
C SER A 73 1.19 4.38 -24.44
N ASN A 74 1.90 5.20 -25.22
CA ASN A 74 3.24 4.87 -25.70
C ASN A 74 4.28 5.44 -24.75
N LEU A 75 4.96 4.57 -24.01
CA LEU A 75 6.00 4.93 -23.07
C LEU A 75 7.34 4.39 -23.56
N ARG A 76 8.24 5.31 -23.95
CA ARG A 76 9.59 4.98 -24.46
C ARG A 76 9.57 3.94 -25.60
N GLY A 77 8.60 4.05 -26.50
CA GLY A 77 8.44 3.15 -27.65
C GLY A 77 7.66 1.86 -27.34
N ARG A 78 7.17 1.67 -26.11
CA ARG A 78 6.34 0.52 -25.72
C ARG A 78 4.90 0.95 -25.54
N VAL A 79 3.99 0.30 -26.24
CA VAL A 79 2.55 0.48 -26.05
C VAL A 79 2.12 -0.33 -24.84
N ILE A 80 1.61 0.35 -23.81
CA ILE A 80 1.11 -0.31 -22.59
C ILE A 80 -0.37 0.04 -22.36
N PRO A 81 -1.17 -0.89 -21.80
CA PRO A 81 -2.53 -0.58 -21.37
C PRO A 81 -2.51 0.39 -20.19
N VAL A 82 -3.42 1.35 -20.20
CA VAL A 82 -3.65 2.28 -19.10
C VAL A 82 -5.01 2.00 -18.48
N ILE A 83 -4.99 1.65 -17.20
CA ILE A 83 -6.15 1.40 -16.35
C ILE A 83 -6.49 2.71 -15.64
N ASP A 84 -7.75 3.13 -15.69
CA ASP A 84 -8.24 4.19 -14.81
C ASP A 84 -8.45 3.59 -13.42
N LEU A 85 -7.62 4.00 -12.45
CA LEU A 85 -7.66 3.38 -11.13
C LEU A 85 -8.93 3.76 -10.37
N ARG A 86 -9.54 4.92 -10.64
CA ARG A 86 -10.86 5.26 -10.08
C ARG A 86 -11.91 4.28 -10.59
N GLN A 87 -11.96 4.05 -11.92
CA GLN A 87 -12.89 3.06 -12.49
C GLN A 87 -12.63 1.65 -11.96
N ARG A 88 -11.36 1.27 -11.79
CA ARG A 88 -10.98 -0.06 -11.31
C ARG A 88 -11.51 -0.36 -9.91
N ILE A 89 -11.54 0.64 -9.03
CA ILE A 89 -12.03 0.50 -7.65
C ILE A 89 -13.39 1.17 -7.45
N GLU A 90 -14.15 1.35 -8.53
CA GLU A 90 -15.56 1.81 -8.53
C GLU A 90 -15.78 3.22 -7.97
N LEU A 91 -14.77 4.09 -8.09
CA LEU A 91 -14.87 5.51 -7.77
C LEU A 91 -15.38 6.35 -8.94
N PRO A 92 -15.99 7.52 -8.68
CA PRO A 92 -16.41 8.45 -9.73
C PRO A 92 -15.25 8.86 -10.63
N VAL A 93 -15.42 8.73 -11.94
CA VAL A 93 -14.42 9.11 -12.94
C VAL A 93 -14.19 10.62 -12.91
N ALA A 94 -12.95 11.05 -13.15
CA ALA A 94 -12.59 12.45 -13.35
C ALA A 94 -11.86 12.65 -14.68
N GLU A 95 -11.89 13.88 -15.17
CA GLU A 95 -11.05 14.28 -16.28
C GLU A 95 -9.58 14.34 -15.87
N VAL A 96 -8.71 14.05 -16.84
CA VAL A 96 -7.26 14.11 -16.64
C VAL A 96 -6.83 15.57 -16.58
N ASP A 97 -6.10 15.93 -15.53
CA ASP A 97 -5.57 17.27 -15.31
C ASP A 97 -4.03 17.29 -15.26
N ARG A 98 -3.45 18.43 -14.83
CA ARG A 98 -2.00 18.62 -14.74
C ARG A 98 -1.36 17.84 -13.59
N ASN A 99 -2.16 17.47 -12.58
CA ASN A 99 -1.70 16.72 -11.41
C ASN A 99 -1.71 15.22 -11.67
N SER A 100 -2.56 14.77 -12.59
CA SER A 100 -2.73 13.38 -12.98
C SER A 100 -1.41 12.72 -13.35
N ARG A 101 -1.22 11.48 -12.92
CA ARG A 101 -0.01 10.68 -13.17
C ARG A 101 -0.37 9.29 -13.67
N ILE A 102 0.57 8.66 -14.36
CA ILE A 102 0.56 7.24 -14.67
C ILE A 102 1.61 6.58 -13.79
N LEU A 103 1.19 5.69 -12.89
CA LEU A 103 2.07 4.75 -12.21
C LEU A 103 2.33 3.59 -13.17
N VAL A 104 3.55 3.47 -13.67
CA VAL A 104 3.95 2.33 -14.50
C VAL A 104 4.34 1.19 -13.58
N VAL A 105 3.60 0.08 -13.67
CA VAL A 105 3.76 -1.08 -12.80
C VAL A 105 4.02 -2.34 -13.60
N SER A 106 4.70 -3.30 -12.97
CA SER A 106 5.00 -4.62 -13.52
C SER A 106 4.20 -5.68 -12.77
N SER A 107 3.26 -6.33 -13.43
CA SER A 107 2.48 -7.43 -12.88
C SER A 107 2.52 -8.64 -13.81
N ARG A 108 2.85 -9.81 -13.27
CA ARG A 108 2.92 -11.09 -14.03
C ARG A 108 3.72 -10.98 -15.34
N GLY A 109 4.85 -10.28 -15.30
CA GLY A 109 5.74 -10.06 -16.46
C GLY A 109 5.24 -9.05 -17.49
N ARG A 110 4.14 -8.33 -17.22
CA ARG A 110 3.56 -7.31 -18.11
C ARG A 110 3.65 -5.93 -17.49
N LEU A 111 3.86 -4.92 -18.34
CA LEU A 111 3.80 -3.52 -17.94
C LEU A 111 2.37 -2.98 -18.10
N LEU A 112 1.88 -2.31 -17.05
CA LEU A 112 0.58 -1.66 -16.99
C LEU A 112 0.78 -0.22 -16.53
N GLY A 113 -0.07 0.70 -16.99
CA GLY A 113 -0.17 2.05 -16.44
C GLY A 113 -1.40 2.16 -15.57
N LEU A 114 -1.27 2.70 -14.35
CA LEU A 114 -2.40 3.09 -13.52
C LEU A 114 -2.53 4.61 -13.54
N LEU A 115 -3.65 5.11 -14.07
CA LEU A 115 -3.98 6.51 -14.01
C LEU A 115 -4.51 6.86 -12.62
N VAL A 116 -3.87 7.85 -11.98
CA VAL A 116 -4.21 8.37 -10.65
C VAL A 116 -4.28 9.89 -10.67
N ASP A 117 -4.96 10.51 -9.72
CA ASP A 117 -5.19 11.97 -9.71
C ASP A 117 -3.90 12.75 -9.41
N SER A 118 -3.10 12.25 -8.48
CA SER A 118 -1.82 12.83 -8.12
C SER A 118 -0.99 11.81 -7.36
N VAL A 119 0.34 11.88 -7.48
CA VAL A 119 1.26 11.09 -6.65
C VAL A 119 1.86 12.02 -5.60
N HIS A 120 1.94 11.53 -4.37
CA HIS A 120 2.49 12.24 -3.23
C HIS A 120 3.90 11.73 -2.93
N GLN A 121 4.11 11.19 -1.72
CA GLN A 121 5.41 10.76 -1.23
C GLN A 121 5.50 9.22 -1.10
N VAL A 122 6.73 8.74 -1.02
CA VAL A 122 7.02 7.38 -0.59
C VAL A 122 7.00 7.36 0.94
N ILE A 123 6.28 6.41 1.53
CA ILE A 123 6.22 6.22 2.98
C ILE A 123 6.83 4.88 3.35
N HIS A 124 7.36 4.81 4.57
CA HIS A 124 7.73 3.56 5.22
C HIS A 124 6.70 3.30 6.31
N LEU A 125 6.05 2.14 6.25
CA LEU A 125 5.04 1.75 7.23
C LEU A 125 5.44 0.45 7.91
N ASP A 126 5.12 0.33 9.19
CA ASP A 126 5.20 -0.94 9.91
C ASP A 126 3.92 -1.73 9.62
N PHE A 127 4.06 -2.81 8.85
CA PHE A 127 2.93 -3.63 8.39
C PHE A 127 2.12 -4.20 9.57
N LEU A 128 2.75 -4.39 10.73
CA LEU A 128 2.07 -4.86 11.93
C LEU A 128 1.11 -3.84 12.55
N ARG A 129 1.20 -2.56 12.14
CA ARG A 129 0.29 -1.48 12.57
C ARG A 129 -0.85 -1.23 11.59
N VAL A 130 -0.91 -1.96 10.48
CA VAL A 130 -2.03 -1.89 9.53
C VAL A 130 -3.28 -2.42 10.23
N GLN A 131 -4.33 -1.62 10.20
CA GLN A 131 -5.63 -1.98 10.76
C GLN A 131 -6.55 -2.51 9.66
N PRO A 132 -7.50 -3.39 9.99
CA PRO A 132 -8.53 -3.77 9.04
C PRO A 132 -9.32 -2.53 8.59
N PRO A 133 -9.82 -2.52 7.34
CA PRO A 133 -10.65 -1.41 6.88
C PRO A 133 -11.92 -1.27 7.74
N PRO A 134 -12.38 -0.04 8.03
CA PRO A 134 -13.64 0.16 8.73
C PRO A 134 -14.80 -0.42 7.91
N GLN A 135 -15.74 -1.09 8.56
CA GLN A 135 -16.86 -1.77 7.90
C GLN A 135 -17.76 -0.80 7.11
N ASP A 136 -17.83 0.47 7.53
CA ASP A 136 -18.69 1.49 6.94
C ASP A 136 -18.00 2.32 5.84
N VAL A 137 -16.67 2.23 5.71
CA VAL A 137 -15.85 3.12 4.86
C VAL A 137 -15.45 2.46 3.55
N VAL A 138 -15.53 1.14 3.46
CA VAL A 138 -15.13 0.42 2.27
C VAL A 138 -16.37 0.04 1.49
N THR A 139 -16.29 0.23 0.17
CA THR A 139 -16.99 -0.56 -0.83
C THR A 139 -16.71 -2.05 -0.54
N ALA A 140 -17.31 -2.60 0.50
CA ALA A 140 -16.93 -3.86 1.14
C ALA A 140 -17.08 -5.07 0.20
N GLU A 141 -17.71 -4.85 -0.96
CA GLU A 141 -17.90 -5.85 -2.00
C GLU A 141 -16.69 -5.98 -2.96
N SER A 142 -15.88 -4.93 -3.17
CA SER A 142 -14.86 -4.93 -4.23
C SER A 142 -13.53 -5.57 -3.83
N GLY A 143 -13.28 -5.70 -2.53
CA GLY A 143 -12.13 -6.44 -2.00
C GLY A 143 -10.76 -5.90 -2.40
N TYR A 144 -10.64 -4.65 -2.85
CA TYR A 144 -9.37 -4.03 -3.26
C TYR A 144 -8.57 -3.42 -2.11
N ILE A 145 -9.19 -3.18 -0.96
CA ILE A 145 -8.54 -2.59 0.21
C ILE A 145 -7.93 -3.69 1.07
N LEU A 146 -6.60 -3.64 1.26
CA LEU A 146 -5.85 -4.51 2.16
C LEU A 146 -6.05 -4.10 3.62
N GLY A 147 -6.06 -2.79 3.88
CA GLY A 147 -6.16 -2.25 5.23
C GLY A 147 -6.05 -0.73 5.24
N VAL A 148 -6.01 -0.17 6.45
CA VAL A 148 -5.78 1.26 6.67
C VAL A 148 -4.54 1.48 7.51
N TYR A 149 -3.80 2.53 7.16
CA TYR A 149 -2.63 2.98 7.90
C TYR A 149 -2.80 4.44 8.28
N GLN A 150 -2.53 4.78 9.53
CA GLN A 150 -2.68 6.14 10.04
C GLN A 150 -1.32 6.80 10.23
N VAL A 151 -1.13 7.97 9.63
CA VAL A 151 0.05 8.82 9.79
C VAL A 151 -0.40 10.17 10.33
N GLY A 152 -0.22 10.39 11.64
CA GLY A 152 -0.79 11.56 12.31
C GLY A 152 -2.31 11.57 12.21
N GLU A 153 -2.87 12.61 11.61
CA GLU A 153 -4.32 12.74 11.37
C GLU A 153 -4.76 12.21 9.99
N GLN A 154 -3.81 11.82 9.13
CA GLN A 154 -4.11 11.37 7.78
C GLN A 154 -4.34 9.86 7.76
N LEU A 155 -5.49 9.46 7.22
CA LEU A 155 -5.82 8.07 6.92
C LEU A 155 -5.31 7.70 5.52
N ILE A 156 -4.67 6.54 5.39
CA ILE A 156 -4.15 6.02 4.13
C ILE A 156 -4.77 4.65 3.86
N LEU A 157 -5.45 4.50 2.72
CA LEU A 157 -6.06 3.26 2.27
C LEU A 157 -5.01 2.42 1.52
N LEU A 158 -4.61 1.29 2.08
CA LEU A 158 -3.65 0.38 1.45
C LEU A 158 -4.37 -0.50 0.44
N LEU A 159 -3.97 -0.44 -0.83
CA LEU A 159 -4.53 -1.29 -1.88
C LEU A 159 -3.84 -2.65 -1.95
N ASP A 160 -4.63 -3.70 -2.14
CA ASP A 160 -4.15 -5.03 -2.52
C ASP A 160 -3.68 -5.00 -3.99
N ALA A 161 -2.36 -4.95 -4.18
CA ALA A 161 -1.75 -4.89 -5.50
C ALA A 161 -2.08 -6.13 -6.35
N ASP A 162 -2.19 -7.31 -5.75
CA ASP A 162 -2.50 -8.54 -6.49
C ASP A 162 -3.91 -8.48 -7.05
N ARG A 163 -4.86 -7.84 -6.37
CA ARG A 163 -6.23 -7.67 -6.89
C ARG A 163 -6.34 -6.51 -7.86
N VAL A 164 -5.73 -5.38 -7.54
CA VAL A 164 -5.82 -4.16 -8.37
C VAL A 164 -5.17 -4.36 -9.74
N LEU A 165 -4.04 -5.08 -9.80
CA LEU A 165 -3.21 -5.22 -11.00
C LEU A 165 -3.61 -6.38 -11.93
N ILE A 166 -4.57 -7.22 -11.55
CA ILE A 166 -5.05 -8.29 -12.43
C ILE A 166 -5.94 -7.70 -13.54
N LEU A 167 -5.45 -7.75 -14.77
CA LEU A 167 -6.31 -7.67 -15.94
C LEU A 167 -6.81 -9.08 -16.24
N HIS A 168 -8.13 -9.28 -16.16
CA HIS A 168 -8.74 -10.46 -16.75
C HIS A 168 -8.55 -10.38 -18.26
N GLU A 169 -7.84 -11.35 -18.82
CA GLU A 169 -7.85 -11.55 -20.26
C GLU A 169 -9.29 -11.88 -20.65
N GLY A 170 -9.88 -11.07 -21.54
CA GLY A 170 -11.21 -11.35 -22.05
C GLY A 170 -11.22 -12.77 -22.62
N GLY A 171 -12.02 -13.64 -22.02
CA GLY A 171 -12.38 -14.89 -22.64
C GLY A 171 -13.07 -14.58 -23.96
N THR A 172 -12.56 -15.16 -25.04
CA THR A 172 -13.34 -15.38 -26.25
C THR A 172 -14.64 -16.08 -25.86
N ALA A 173 -15.76 -15.35 -25.94
CA ALA A 173 -17.07 -15.95 -26.15
C ALA A 173 -17.28 -16.13 -27.66
#